data_AF-A0AB35NIS7-F1
#
_entry.id   AF-A0AB35NIS7-F1
#
_cell.length_a   1.000
_cell.length_b   1.000
_cell.length_c   1.000
_cell.angle_alpha   90.00
_cell.angle_beta   90.00
_cell.angle_gamma   90.00
#
_symmetry.space_group_name_H-M   'P 1'
#
loop_
_entity.id
_entity.type
_entity.pdbx_description
1 polymer ?
#
loop_
_entity_poly.entity_id
_entity_poly.type
_entity_poly.pdbx_seq_one_letter_code
_entity_poly.pdbx_strand_id
1 'polypeptide(L)'
;MRLTKELSRQRWSEMRDLWCEWDPIGVMSQDEWPRDEYDSYLGPTLRLLEADASADEIIKYLAFVEIEYIGMSDTVSASIQRQEFAQKLQNWYATKWHDTIS
;
A
#
# COMPACT_ATOMS: atom_id res chain seq x y z
N MET A 1 16.39 -13.11 -7.97
CA MET A 1 16.16 -14.26 -7.07
C MET A 1 14.65 -14.44 -6.87
N ARG A 2 14.10 -15.66 -6.84
CA ARG A 2 12.65 -15.86 -6.58
C ARG A 2 12.42 -15.95 -5.07
N LEU A 3 11.50 -15.14 -4.55
CA LEU A 3 11.05 -15.26 -3.16
C LEU A 3 10.54 -16.67 -2.86
N THR A 4 10.85 -17.16 -1.66
CA THR A 4 10.21 -18.38 -1.17
C THR A 4 8.73 -18.09 -0.92
N LYS A 5 7.90 -19.15 -0.95
CA LYS A 5 6.45 -19.03 -0.67
C LYS A 5 6.17 -18.39 0.70
N GLU A 6 7.02 -18.64 1.69
CA GLU A 6 6.92 -18.08 3.03
C GLU A 6 7.19 -16.57 3.03
N LEU A 7 8.27 -16.13 2.38
CA LEU A 7 8.60 -14.71 2.25
C LEU A 7 7.54 -13.96 1.44
N SER A 8 6.99 -14.56 0.37
CA SER A 8 5.89 -13.94 -0.38
C SER A 8 4.64 -13.73 0.49
N ARG A 9 4.30 -14.70 1.35
CA ARG A 9 3.17 -14.59 2.29
C ARG A 9 3.42 -13.53 3.36
N GLN A 10 4.63 -13.51 3.92
CA GLN A 10 5.00 -12.50 4.90
C GLN A 10 4.91 -11.10 4.31
N ARG A 11 5.51 -10.87 3.13
CA ARG A 11 5.48 -9.60 2.42
C ARG A 11 4.04 -9.13 2.15
N TRP A 12 3.18 -10.05 1.72
CA TRP A 12 1.76 -9.76 1.50
C TRP A 12 1.06 -9.36 2.79
N SER A 13 1.28 -10.10 3.88
CA SER A 13 0.69 -9.79 5.20
C SER A 13 1.14 -8.45 5.73
N GLU A 14 2.44 -8.15 5.69
CA GLU A 14 2.98 -6.87 6.19
C GLU A 14 2.42 -5.68 5.40
N MET A 15 2.29 -5.82 4.08
CA MET A 15 1.72 -4.75 3.27
C MET A 15 0.22 -4.59 3.51
N ARG A 16 -0.52 -5.68 3.76
CA ARG A 16 -1.92 -5.58 4.20
C ARG A 16 -2.02 -4.75 5.48
N ASP A 17 -1.16 -5.02 6.45
CA ASP A 17 -1.17 -4.27 7.71
C ASP A 17 -0.88 -2.78 7.48
N LEU A 18 0.03 -2.44 6.56
CA LEU A 18 0.28 -1.05 6.16
C LEU A 18 -0.96 -0.37 5.55
N TRP A 19 -1.70 -1.07 4.69
CA TRP A 19 -2.94 -0.56 4.09
C TRP A 19 -4.07 -0.43 5.12
N CYS A 20 -4.21 -1.38 6.04
CA CYS A 20 -5.15 -1.29 7.15
C CYS A 20 -4.80 -0.17 8.14
N GLU A 21 -3.54 0.25 8.24
CA GLU A 21 -3.17 1.39 9.07
C GLU A 21 -3.45 2.73 8.38
N TRP A 22 -3.27 2.80 7.05
CA TRP A 22 -3.65 3.98 6.29
C TRP A 22 -5.16 4.17 6.27
N ASP A 23 -5.92 3.09 6.03
CA ASP A 23 -7.37 3.03 6.13
C ASP A 23 -8.11 4.23 5.52
N PRO A 24 -8.01 4.44 4.20
CA PRO A 24 -8.59 5.61 3.54
C PRO A 24 -10.12 5.73 3.71
N ILE A 25 -10.80 4.61 3.98
CA ILE A 25 -12.25 4.58 4.24
C ILE A 25 -12.57 4.85 5.72
N GLY A 26 -11.65 4.58 6.64
CA GLY A 26 -11.85 4.73 8.09
C GLY A 26 -12.59 3.55 8.73
N VAL A 27 -12.62 2.38 8.09
CA VAL A 27 -13.42 1.21 8.50
C VAL A 27 -12.66 0.26 9.43
N MET A 28 -11.34 0.36 9.51
CA MET A 28 -10.50 -0.54 10.31
C MET A 28 -10.62 -0.28 11.83
N SER A 29 -11.29 0.81 12.22
CA SER A 29 -11.72 1.04 13.60
C SER A 29 -12.92 0.18 14.03
N GLN A 30 -13.59 -0.50 13.10
CA GLN A 30 -14.74 -1.36 13.35
C GLN A 30 -14.27 -2.82 13.46
N ASP A 31 -14.45 -3.45 14.62
CA ASP A 31 -13.94 -4.80 14.92
C ASP A 31 -14.47 -5.90 13.95
N GLU A 32 -15.61 -5.67 13.31
CA GLU A 32 -16.25 -6.63 12.41
C GLU A 32 -15.85 -6.44 10.93
N TRP A 33 -15.09 -5.38 10.60
CA TRP A 33 -14.75 -5.11 9.21
C TRP A 33 -13.67 -6.08 8.69
N PRO A 34 -13.84 -6.66 7.50
CA PRO A 34 -12.84 -7.57 6.93
C PRO A 34 -11.49 -6.88 6.71
N ARG A 35 -10.41 -7.45 7.24
CA ARG A 35 -9.05 -6.88 7.04
C ARG A 35 -8.51 -7.06 5.61
N ASP A 36 -9.18 -7.86 4.79
CA ASP A 36 -8.86 -8.05 3.37
C ASP A 36 -9.56 -7.02 2.46
N GLU A 37 -10.24 -6.01 3.01
CA GLU A 37 -10.87 -4.90 2.26
C GLU A 37 -9.94 -4.31 1.19
N TYR A 38 -8.65 -4.18 1.52
CA TYR A 38 -7.66 -3.53 0.66
C TYR A 38 -6.83 -4.52 -0.19
N ASP A 39 -7.10 -5.83 -0.14
CA ASP A 39 -6.28 -6.87 -0.79
C ASP A 39 -6.15 -6.70 -2.31
N SER A 40 -7.16 -6.13 -2.97
CA SER A 40 -7.13 -5.88 -4.42
C SER A 40 -6.07 -4.86 -4.83
N TYR A 41 -5.68 -3.95 -3.93
CA TYR A 41 -4.75 -2.86 -4.21
C TYR A 41 -3.30 -3.22 -3.87
N LEU A 42 -3.11 -4.23 -3.02
CA LEU A 42 -1.81 -4.76 -2.61
C LEU A 42 -0.94 -5.18 -3.80
N GLY A 43 -1.48 -6.00 -4.70
CA GLY A 43 -0.75 -6.49 -5.86
C GLY A 43 -0.18 -5.38 -6.76
N PRO A 44 -1.00 -4.43 -7.22
CA PRO A 44 -0.50 -3.28 -7.98
C PRO A 44 0.47 -2.40 -7.18
N THR A 45 0.27 -2.17 -5.88
CA THR A 45 1.21 -1.41 -5.05
C THR A 45 2.58 -2.09 -4.98
N LEU A 46 2.64 -3.41 -4.78
CA LEU A 46 3.91 -4.14 -4.83
C LEU A 46 4.60 -3.98 -6.17
N ARG A 47 3.87 -4.07 -7.28
CA ARG A 47 4.49 -3.92 -8.61
C ARG A 47 5.13 -2.54 -8.80
N LEU A 48 4.55 -1.48 -8.26
CA LEU A 48 5.16 -0.15 -8.29
C LEU A 48 6.46 -0.12 -7.47
N LEU A 49 6.45 -0.69 -6.27
CA LEU A 49 7.63 -0.78 -5.42
C LEU A 49 8.75 -1.64 -6.04
N GLU A 50 8.38 -2.78 -6.63
CA GLU A 50 9.29 -3.69 -7.33
C GLU A 50 9.89 -3.08 -8.61
N ALA A 51 9.21 -2.09 -9.19
CA ALA A 51 9.68 -1.33 -10.35
C ALA A 51 10.50 -0.08 -9.96
N ASP A 52 10.83 0.10 -8.67
CA ASP A 52 11.48 1.29 -8.13
C ASP A 52 10.75 2.60 -8.52
N ALA A 53 9.41 2.56 -8.54
CA ALA A 53 8.59 3.72 -8.85
C ALA A 53 8.88 4.89 -7.89
N SER A 54 8.86 6.10 -8.45
CA SER A 54 9.03 7.33 -7.69
C SER A 54 7.89 7.54 -6.69
N ALA A 55 8.13 8.36 -5.66
CA ALA A 55 7.10 8.72 -4.68
C ALA A 55 5.86 9.32 -5.37
N ASP A 56 6.06 10.17 -6.38
CA ASP A 56 4.98 10.79 -7.15
C ASP A 56 4.13 9.77 -7.91
N GLU A 57 4.73 8.71 -8.46
CA GLU A 57 3.99 7.64 -9.14
C GLU A 57 3.14 6.82 -8.16
N ILE A 58 3.68 6.53 -6.98
CA ILE A 58 2.95 5.84 -5.91
C ILE A 58 1.80 6.73 -5.43
N ILE A 59 2.03 8.02 -5.17
CA ILE A 59 1.00 8.98 -4.75
C ILE A 59 -0.12 9.08 -5.79
N LYS A 60 0.22 9.17 -7.09
CA LYS A 60 -0.77 9.20 -8.17
C LYS A 60 -1.61 7.93 -8.20
N TYR A 61 -1.00 6.76 -8.01
CA TYR A 61 -1.72 5.50 -7.92
C TYR A 61 -2.65 5.47 -6.70
N LEU A 62 -2.18 5.90 -5.52
CA LEU A 62 -3.00 5.96 -4.30
C LEU A 62 -4.20 6.90 -4.47
N ALA A 63 -4.00 8.06 -5.09
CA ALA A 63 -5.08 9.00 -5.41
C ALA A 63 -6.10 8.37 -6.38
N PHE A 64 -5.62 7.67 -7.41
CA PHE A 64 -6.48 6.95 -8.34
C PHE A 64 -7.31 5.86 -7.65
N VAL A 65 -6.72 5.07 -6.73
CA VAL A 65 -7.46 4.08 -5.94
C VAL A 65 -8.54 4.73 -5.08
N GLU A 66 -8.17 5.75 -4.31
CA GLU A 66 -9.13 6.45 -3.43
C GLU A 66 -10.28 7.08 -4.21
N ILE A 67 -10.01 7.75 -5.32
CA ILE A 67 -11.02 8.53 -6.04
C ILE A 67 -11.87 7.63 -6.93
N GLU A 68 -11.24 6.76 -7.73
CA GLU A 68 -11.93 6.04 -8.80
C GLU A 68 -12.49 4.68 -8.36
N TYR A 69 -11.84 4.00 -7.40
CA TYR A 69 -12.31 2.69 -6.93
C TYR A 69 -13.07 2.77 -5.61
N ILE A 70 -12.61 3.62 -4.68
CA ILE A 70 -13.24 3.77 -3.36
C ILE A 70 -14.33 4.86 -3.40
N GLY A 71 -14.15 5.93 -4.18
CA GLY A 71 -15.11 7.03 -4.29
C GLY A 71 -14.88 8.16 -3.26
N MET A 72 -13.66 8.29 -2.73
CA MET A 72 -13.27 9.36 -1.82
C MET A 72 -13.05 10.68 -2.56
N SER A 73 -13.21 11.79 -1.84
CA SER A 73 -12.97 13.13 -2.38
C SER A 73 -11.50 13.52 -2.30
N ASP A 74 -11.00 14.21 -3.34
CA ASP A 74 -9.66 14.76 -3.32
C ASP A 74 -9.58 16.01 -2.44
N THR A 75 -9.09 15.84 -1.23
CA THR A 75 -8.93 16.92 -0.24
C THR A 75 -7.47 17.12 0.10
N VAL A 76 -7.13 18.30 0.64
CA VAL A 76 -5.77 18.58 1.12
C VAL A 76 -5.34 17.55 2.17
N SER A 77 -6.24 17.15 3.08
CA SER A 77 -5.93 16.13 4.08
C SER A 77 -5.65 14.77 3.45
N ALA A 78 -6.48 14.33 2.51
CA ALA A 78 -6.25 13.07 1.79
C ALA A 78 -4.92 13.09 1.03
N SER A 79 -4.58 14.21 0.38
CA SER A 79 -3.28 14.37 -0.29
C SER A 79 -2.09 14.24 0.67
N ILE A 80 -2.17 14.79 1.89
CA ILE A 80 -1.11 14.66 2.90
C ILE A 80 -0.99 13.20 3.34
N GLN A 81 -2.11 12.54 3.64
CA GLN A 81 -2.13 11.13 4.05
C GLN A 81 -1.54 10.21 2.98
N ARG A 82 -1.84 10.45 1.70
CA ARG A 82 -1.21 9.70 0.58
C ARG A 82 0.30 9.88 0.53
N GLN A 83 0.80 11.09 0.77
CA GLN A 83 2.24 11.37 0.76
C GLN A 83 2.94 10.63 1.90
N GLU A 84 2.38 10.70 3.11
CA GLU A 84 2.89 9.98 4.28
C GLU A 84 2.88 8.46 4.05
N PHE A 85 1.77 7.95 3.49
CA PHE A 85 1.63 6.53 3.19
C PHE A 85 2.61 6.06 2.10
N ALA A 86 2.77 6.82 1.01
CA ALA A 86 3.73 6.51 -0.04
C ALA A 86 5.17 6.45 0.50
N GLN A 87 5.57 7.42 1.33
CA GLN A 87 6.89 7.41 1.97
C GLN A 87 7.08 6.19 2.88
N LYS A 88 6.04 5.80 3.61
CA LYS A 88 6.06 4.63 4.48
C LYS A 88 6.21 3.33 3.68
N LEU A 89 5.47 3.19 2.57
CA LEU A 89 5.58 2.05 1.66
C LEU A 89 7.00 1.92 1.10
N GLN A 90 7.56 3.03 0.61
CA GLN A 90 8.94 3.04 0.09
C GLN A 90 9.96 2.67 1.16
N ASN A 91 9.86 3.25 2.36
CA ASN A 91 10.76 2.94 3.47
C ASN A 91 10.66 1.46 3.87
N TRP A 92 9.44 0.92 4.01
CA TRP A 92 9.23 -0.49 4.32
C TRP A 92 9.84 -1.41 3.27
N TYR A 93 9.65 -1.09 1.98
CA TYR A 93 10.21 -1.89 0.89
C TYR A 93 11.73 -1.82 0.85
N ALA A 94 12.30 -0.61 0.93
CA ALA A 94 13.75 -0.38 0.92
C ALA A 94 14.45 -1.10 2.08
N THR A 95 13.87 -1.09 3.28
CA THR A 95 14.49 -1.65 4.49
C THR A 95 14.39 -3.17 4.59
N LYS A 96 13.33 -3.79 4.05
CA LYS A 96 13.06 -5.22 4.26
C LYS A 96 13.09 -6.07 3.00
N TRP A 97 12.84 -5.49 1.83
CA TRP A 97 12.48 -6.27 0.63
C TRP A 97 13.31 -5.94 -0.62
N HIS A 98 13.99 -4.80 -0.67
CA HIS A 98 14.75 -4.36 -1.85
C HIS A 98 15.79 -5.39 -2.32
N ASP A 99 16.60 -5.93 -1.40
CA ASP A 99 17.65 -6.90 -1.75
C ASP A 99 17.12 -8.33 -2.00
N THR A 100 15.84 -8.58 -1.74
CA THR A 100 15.28 -9.95 -1.80
C THR A 100 14.88 -10.38 -3.21
N ILE A 101 14.92 -9.48 -4.19
CA ILE A 101 14.46 -9.72 -5.57
C ILE A 101 15.62 -9.77 -6.60
N SER A 102 16.84 -9.35 -6.26
CA SER A 102 18.03 -9.42 -7.16
C SER A 102 18.30 -10.82 -7.69
#